data_AF-A0A922CJE1-F1
#
_entry.id   AF-A0A922CJE1-F1
#
_cell.length_a   1.000
_cell.length_b   1.000
_cell.length_c   1.000
_cell.angle_alpha   90.00
_cell.angle_beta   90.00
_cell.angle_gamma   90.00
#
_symmetry.space_group_name_H-M   'P 1'
#
loop_
_entity.id
_entity.type
_entity.pdbx_description
1 polymer ?
#
loop_
_entity_poly.entity_id
_entity_poly.type
_entity_poly.pdbx_seq_one_letter_code
_entity_poly.pdbx_strand_id
1 'polypeptide(L)'
;MRVVWCSLLFAINVFAFDYVNVPTLEEFLEEPVVNDDRIVGGQEADIVHHPHQVGFILNESYFCGGFIISENYIVTAAHCTLNVAPSSVTLRAGSSYRQNGTIIPIAEVYTHPEYDNPEYDKDVGVLKTEYPINFTRTIQPIRLAPQGRRMKARTYFEVSGWGRTQEGGPLPDRLMEVVIPVVSYHQCFMSYPMQLTRNMFCGGNYVMGGQGTCQGDSGGTAVQDGLACGIVSFGRGCGRPMNPSVFANIAARPIREFIRNITNL
;
A
#
# COMPACT_ATOMS: atom_id res chain seq x y z
N MET A 1 -64.87 53.80 27.64
CA MET A 1 -64.15 53.03 28.68
C MET A 1 -63.48 51.85 27.98
N ARG A 2 -62.13 51.79 27.94
CA ARG A 2 -61.30 50.61 27.59
C ARG A 2 -61.43 50.11 26.11
N VAL A 3 -60.43 49.61 25.37
CA VAL A 3 -59.04 49.15 25.59
C VAL A 3 -58.26 49.33 24.27
N VAL A 4 -56.96 49.64 24.36
CA VAL A 4 -55.96 49.56 23.26
C VAL A 4 -55.53 48.10 23.08
N TRP A 5 -55.54 47.56 21.86
CA TRP A 5 -54.69 46.40 21.53
C TRP A 5 -53.97 46.61 20.19
N CYS A 6 -52.65 46.55 20.30
CA CYS A 6 -51.65 46.58 19.24
C CYS A 6 -51.54 45.19 18.62
N SER A 7 -51.59 45.09 17.29
CA SER A 7 -51.35 43.83 16.58
C SER A 7 -50.32 44.07 15.49
N LEU A 8 -49.09 43.62 15.75
CA LEU A 8 -47.98 43.61 14.80
C LEU A 8 -48.26 42.65 13.64
N LEU A 9 -47.97 43.13 12.43
CA LEU A 9 -47.81 42.33 11.21
C LEU A 9 -46.52 41.52 11.28
N PHE A 10 -46.60 40.21 11.06
CA PHE A 10 -45.49 39.42 10.53
C PHE A 10 -46.03 38.50 9.45
N ALA A 11 -45.75 38.86 8.19
CA ALA A 11 -45.88 37.98 7.05
C ALA A 11 -44.75 36.95 7.12
N ILE A 12 -45.08 35.67 7.29
CA ILE A 12 -44.11 34.59 7.17
C ILE A 12 -44.09 34.18 5.70
N ASN A 13 -43.03 34.57 4.99
CA ASN A 13 -42.66 33.98 3.72
C ASN A 13 -42.33 32.51 3.95
N VAL A 14 -43.18 31.62 3.45
CA VAL A 14 -42.84 30.20 3.33
C VAL A 14 -41.85 30.08 2.17
N PHE A 15 -40.56 30.11 2.48
CA PHE A 15 -39.55 29.62 1.54
C PHE A 15 -39.80 28.12 1.36
N ALA A 16 -40.26 27.74 0.17
CA ALA A 16 -40.22 26.35 -0.27
C ALA A 16 -38.74 25.92 -0.23
N PHE A 17 -38.39 25.10 0.76
CA PHE A 17 -37.13 24.39 0.79
C PHE A 17 -37.16 23.39 -0.37
N ASP A 18 -36.26 23.57 -1.34
CA ASP A 18 -35.95 22.54 -2.32
C ASP A 18 -35.68 21.24 -1.56
N TYR A 19 -36.50 20.23 -1.86
CA TYR A 19 -36.31 18.89 -1.33
C TYR A 19 -34.93 18.41 -1.75
N VAL A 20 -34.04 18.31 -0.76
CA VAL A 20 -32.81 17.54 -0.87
C VAL A 20 -33.21 16.15 -1.33
N ASN A 21 -32.70 15.70 -2.47
CA ASN A 21 -32.86 14.32 -2.93
C ASN A 21 -32.21 13.39 -1.90
N VAL A 22 -33.02 12.91 -0.96
CA VAL A 22 -32.62 11.89 0.00
C VAL A 22 -32.71 10.56 -0.75
N PRO A 23 -31.61 9.79 -0.83
CA PRO A 23 -31.63 8.48 -1.49
C PRO A 23 -32.72 7.60 -0.88
N THR A 24 -33.35 6.79 -1.72
CA THR A 24 -34.41 5.88 -1.26
C THR A 24 -33.84 4.79 -0.34
N LEU A 25 -34.66 4.19 0.51
CA LEU A 25 -34.24 3.08 1.37
C LEU A 25 -33.70 1.90 0.53
N GLU A 26 -34.15 1.77 -0.71
CA GLU A 26 -33.66 0.78 -1.67
C GLU A 26 -32.23 1.10 -2.15
N GLU A 27 -31.88 2.36 -2.41
CA GLU A 27 -30.49 2.78 -2.68
C GLU A 27 -29.55 2.59 -1.48
N PHE A 28 -30.07 2.62 -0.26
CA PHE A 28 -29.30 2.34 0.96
C PHE A 28 -29.12 0.83 1.23
N LEU A 29 -29.98 0.01 0.63
CA LEU A 29 -30.03 -1.44 0.80
C LEU A 29 -29.48 -2.21 -0.41
N GLU A 30 -29.08 -1.51 -1.49
CA GLU A 30 -28.21 -2.10 -2.49
C GLU A 30 -26.88 -2.46 -1.81
N GLU A 31 -26.75 -3.74 -1.45
CA GLU A 31 -25.46 -4.28 -1.10
C GLU A 31 -24.53 -4.00 -2.29
N PRO A 32 -23.36 -3.38 -2.06
CA PRO A 32 -22.40 -3.20 -3.15
C PRO A 32 -22.15 -4.58 -3.74
N VAL A 33 -22.29 -4.71 -5.06
CA VAL A 33 -21.95 -5.94 -5.77
C VAL A 33 -20.52 -6.31 -5.38
N VAL A 34 -20.38 -7.26 -4.45
CA VAL A 34 -19.09 -7.75 -3.99
C VAL A 34 -18.57 -8.58 -5.15
N ASN A 35 -17.74 -7.95 -5.97
CA ASN A 35 -17.00 -8.65 -7.01
C ASN A 35 -15.93 -9.47 -6.29
N ASP A 36 -16.17 -10.78 -6.20
CA ASP A 36 -15.42 -11.77 -5.41
C ASP A 36 -14.06 -12.08 -6.03
N ASP A 37 -13.14 -11.14 -5.98
CA ASP A 37 -11.75 -11.43 -6.28
C ASP A 37 -10.85 -10.46 -5.45
N ARG A 38 -9.54 -10.77 -5.32
CA ARG A 38 -8.39 -9.79 -5.29
C ARG A 38 -7.93 -9.30 -3.91
N ILE A 39 -6.66 -8.82 -3.82
CA ILE A 39 -5.99 -8.33 -2.58
C ILE A 39 -7.03 -7.75 -1.64
N VAL A 40 -7.10 -8.14 -0.36
CA VAL A 40 -8.30 -7.98 0.48
C VAL A 40 -9.05 -6.66 0.17
N GLY A 41 -10.20 -6.76 -0.50
CA GLY A 41 -11.04 -5.62 -0.91
C GLY A 41 -10.60 -4.86 -2.17
N GLY A 42 -9.81 -5.48 -3.05
CA GLY A 42 -9.17 -4.89 -4.22
C GLY A 42 -9.75 -5.35 -5.55
N GLN A 43 -9.00 -5.08 -6.63
CA GLN A 43 -9.35 -5.47 -7.99
C GLN A 43 -8.13 -5.93 -8.82
N GLU A 44 -8.33 -6.33 -10.08
CA GLU A 44 -7.30 -6.91 -10.96
C GLU A 44 -6.70 -5.71 -11.65
N ALA A 45 -5.39 -5.68 -11.69
CA ALA A 45 -4.66 -4.62 -12.31
C ALA A 45 -3.97 -5.12 -13.58
N ASP A 46 -3.81 -4.20 -14.52
CA ASP A 46 -2.89 -4.38 -15.64
C ASP A 46 -1.52 -3.82 -15.24
N ILE A 47 -0.46 -4.58 -15.50
CA ILE A 47 0.92 -4.16 -15.21
C ILE A 47 1.29 -2.84 -15.88
N VAL A 48 0.60 -2.43 -16.95
CA VAL A 48 0.79 -1.12 -17.59
C VAL A 48 0.49 0.06 -16.67
N HIS A 49 -0.38 -0.12 -15.68
CA HIS A 49 -0.67 0.92 -14.67
C HIS A 49 0.33 0.89 -13.52
N HIS A 50 1.00 -0.24 -13.31
CA HIS A 50 2.00 -0.47 -12.26
C HIS A 50 3.33 -0.95 -12.82
N PRO A 51 3.94 -0.25 -13.80
CA PRO A 51 5.10 -0.77 -14.52
C PRO A 51 6.37 -0.87 -13.67
N HIS A 52 6.34 -0.33 -12.45
CA HIS A 52 7.40 -0.46 -11.45
C HIS A 52 7.32 -1.75 -10.65
N GLN A 53 6.16 -2.41 -10.62
CA GLN A 53 5.90 -3.59 -9.82
C GLN A 53 6.78 -4.77 -10.28
N VAL A 54 7.39 -5.44 -9.32
CA VAL A 54 8.08 -6.72 -9.53
C VAL A 54 7.59 -7.75 -8.54
N GLY A 55 7.75 -9.02 -8.89
CA GLY A 55 7.49 -10.17 -8.03
C GLY A 55 8.66 -11.14 -8.11
N PHE A 56 9.00 -11.77 -6.99
CA PHE A 56 10.09 -12.72 -6.95
C PHE A 56 9.86 -13.85 -5.97
N ILE A 57 10.46 -15.00 -6.28
CA ILE A 57 10.49 -16.17 -5.42
C ILE A 57 11.90 -16.29 -4.83
N LEU A 58 11.95 -16.53 -3.52
CA LEU A 58 13.14 -16.84 -2.74
C LEU A 58 13.15 -18.33 -2.41
N ASN A 59 14.26 -19.00 -2.69
CA ASN A 59 14.47 -20.41 -2.34
C ASN A 59 13.26 -21.30 -2.73
N GLU A 60 12.68 -21.04 -3.91
CA GLU A 60 11.54 -21.77 -4.51
C GLU A 60 10.21 -21.77 -3.72
N SER A 61 10.12 -21.08 -2.59
CA SER A 61 9.02 -21.27 -1.63
C SER A 61 8.38 -19.97 -1.13
N TYR A 62 9.16 -18.90 -0.96
CA TYR A 62 8.66 -17.66 -0.40
C TYR A 62 8.50 -16.59 -1.49
N PHE A 63 7.33 -15.98 -1.57
CA PHE A 63 7.02 -14.96 -2.58
C PHE A 63 7.02 -13.57 -1.95
N CYS A 64 7.71 -12.63 -2.59
CA CYS A 64 7.70 -11.21 -2.25
C CYS A 64 7.44 -10.34 -3.49
N GLY A 65 6.98 -9.13 -3.23
CA GLY A 65 6.96 -8.02 -4.16
C GLY A 65 8.20 -7.13 -4.03
N GLY A 66 8.31 -6.19 -4.95
CA GLY A 66 9.28 -5.11 -4.94
C GLY A 66 8.89 -4.04 -5.94
N PHE A 67 9.72 -3.02 -6.09
CA PHE A 67 9.52 -2.00 -7.11
C PHE A 67 10.82 -1.43 -7.66
N ILE A 68 10.81 -1.17 -8.96
CA ILE A 68 11.95 -0.61 -9.71
C ILE A 68 12.09 0.88 -9.37
N ILE A 69 13.29 1.31 -9.01
CA ILE A 69 13.59 2.72 -8.71
C ILE A 69 14.60 3.34 -9.67
N SER A 70 15.33 2.52 -10.42
CA SER A 70 16.25 2.93 -11.49
C SER A 70 16.61 1.74 -12.38
N GLU A 71 17.46 1.95 -13.38
CA GLU A 71 17.92 0.90 -14.29
C GLU A 71 18.67 -0.23 -13.56
N ASN A 72 19.25 0.03 -12.39
CA ASN A 72 20.10 -0.96 -11.71
C ASN A 72 19.57 -1.38 -10.33
N TYR A 73 18.48 -0.79 -9.86
CA TYR A 73 18.05 -0.96 -8.47
C TYR A 73 16.55 -1.14 -8.32
N ILE A 74 16.22 -2.10 -7.45
CA ILE A 74 14.87 -2.45 -7.01
C ILE A 74 14.84 -2.34 -5.48
N VAL A 75 13.75 -1.83 -4.93
CA VAL A 75 13.50 -1.78 -3.49
C VAL A 75 12.47 -2.83 -3.11
N THR A 76 12.65 -3.45 -1.94
CA THR A 76 11.74 -4.42 -1.34
C THR A 76 11.82 -4.33 0.19
N ALA A 77 11.22 -5.26 0.92
CA ALA A 77 11.30 -5.34 2.38
C ALA A 77 12.60 -6.04 2.83
N ALA A 78 13.13 -5.67 4.00
CA ALA A 78 14.32 -6.29 4.57
C ALA A 78 14.09 -7.77 4.90
N HIS A 79 12.90 -8.14 5.37
CA HIS A 79 12.58 -9.55 5.64
C HIS A 79 12.55 -10.43 4.37
N CYS A 80 12.44 -9.82 3.17
CA CYS A 80 12.59 -10.50 1.89
C CYS A 80 14.05 -10.60 1.43
N THR A 81 15.01 -9.95 2.11
CA THR A 81 16.42 -9.91 1.72
C THR A 81 17.37 -10.45 2.78
N LEU A 82 16.89 -10.63 4.02
CA LEU A 82 17.68 -11.10 5.14
C LEU A 82 18.23 -12.51 4.88
N ASN A 83 19.56 -12.64 4.90
CA ASN A 83 20.28 -13.89 4.63
C ASN A 83 19.96 -14.53 3.25
N VAL A 84 19.60 -13.71 2.26
CA VAL A 84 19.30 -14.14 0.89
C VAL A 84 20.55 -14.01 0.02
N ALA A 85 20.91 -15.09 -0.68
CA ALA A 85 21.94 -15.06 -1.70
C ALA A 85 21.36 -14.54 -3.03
N PRO A 86 22.10 -13.73 -3.81
CA PRO A 86 21.60 -13.23 -5.10
C PRO A 86 21.12 -14.34 -6.05
N SER A 87 21.82 -15.48 -6.07
CA SER A 87 21.51 -16.63 -6.92
C SER A 87 20.22 -17.36 -6.56
N SER A 88 19.64 -17.12 -5.38
CA SER A 88 18.37 -17.74 -4.97
C SER A 88 17.14 -16.87 -5.26
N VAL A 89 17.33 -15.70 -5.86
CA VAL A 89 16.27 -14.77 -6.25
C VAL A 89 15.88 -15.02 -7.71
N THR A 90 14.64 -15.46 -7.94
CA THR A 90 14.05 -15.46 -9.28
C THR A 90 13.07 -14.28 -9.40
N LEU A 91 13.56 -13.15 -9.91
CA LEU A 91 12.78 -11.91 -10.03
C LEU A 91 12.21 -11.71 -11.43
N ARG A 92 10.93 -11.32 -11.50
CA ARG A 92 10.18 -11.07 -12.73
C ARG A 92 9.56 -9.68 -12.73
N ALA A 93 9.50 -9.07 -13.92
CA ALA A 93 8.88 -7.79 -14.18
C ALA A 93 8.11 -7.77 -15.51
N GLY A 94 7.19 -6.82 -15.66
CA GLY A 94 6.59 -6.50 -16.96
C GLY A 94 5.43 -7.37 -17.42
N SER A 95 4.83 -8.18 -16.54
CA SER A 95 3.61 -8.96 -16.83
C SER A 95 2.59 -8.79 -15.72
N SER A 96 1.30 -8.84 -16.08
CA SER A 96 0.20 -8.95 -15.11
C SER A 96 0.11 -10.35 -14.51
N TYR A 97 0.75 -11.36 -15.11
CA TYR A 97 0.73 -12.74 -14.64
C TYR A 97 1.97 -13.04 -13.80
N ARG A 98 1.77 -13.53 -12.56
CA ARG A 98 2.82 -13.73 -11.55
C ARG A 98 4.00 -14.57 -12.02
N GLN A 99 3.73 -15.58 -12.84
CA GLN A 99 4.74 -16.54 -13.33
C GLN A 99 5.33 -16.16 -14.69
N ASN A 100 4.90 -15.04 -15.27
CA ASN A 100 5.31 -14.60 -16.60
C ASN A 100 6.16 -13.32 -16.52
N GLY A 101 6.59 -12.80 -17.67
CA GLY A 101 7.39 -11.58 -17.76
C GLY A 101 8.90 -11.83 -17.82
N THR A 102 9.65 -10.72 -17.85
CA THR A 102 11.10 -10.71 -18.02
C THR A 102 11.78 -11.08 -16.72
N ILE A 103 12.68 -12.07 -16.77
CA ILE A 103 13.54 -12.41 -15.64
C ILE A 103 14.66 -11.37 -15.53
N ILE A 104 14.86 -10.82 -14.34
CA ILE A 104 15.90 -9.84 -14.04
C ILE A 104 16.92 -10.49 -13.10
N PRO A 105 18.15 -10.78 -13.58
CA PRO A 105 19.21 -11.34 -12.74
C PRO A 105 19.69 -10.35 -11.67
N ILE A 106 19.95 -10.84 -10.47
CA ILE A 106 20.38 -10.06 -9.31
C ILE A 106 21.86 -10.32 -9.02
N ALA A 107 22.66 -9.26 -8.94
CA ALA A 107 24.08 -9.33 -8.60
C ALA A 107 24.32 -9.18 -7.10
N GLU A 108 23.60 -8.26 -6.44
CA GLU A 108 23.81 -7.96 -5.01
C GLU A 108 22.47 -7.78 -4.28
N VAL A 109 22.44 -8.20 -3.02
CA VAL A 109 21.28 -8.09 -2.12
C VAL A 109 21.74 -7.34 -0.88
N TYR A 110 21.07 -6.23 -0.56
CA TYR A 110 21.35 -5.41 0.60
C TYR A 110 20.15 -5.40 1.53
N THR A 111 20.39 -5.66 2.81
CA THR A 111 19.39 -5.56 3.88
C THR A 111 19.75 -4.40 4.79
N HIS A 112 18.77 -3.64 5.27
CA HIS A 112 19.05 -2.57 6.24
C HIS A 112 19.76 -3.17 7.48
N PRO A 113 20.94 -2.63 7.89
CA PRO A 113 21.77 -3.26 8.92
C PRO A 113 21.14 -3.25 10.31
N GLU A 114 20.24 -2.30 10.56
CA GLU A 114 19.46 -2.20 11.80
C GLU A 114 18.01 -2.69 11.65
N TYR A 115 17.71 -3.46 10.61
CA TYR A 115 16.39 -4.10 10.48
C TYR A 115 16.08 -4.94 11.73
N ASP A 116 14.80 -4.94 12.14
CA ASP A 116 14.29 -5.73 13.27
C ASP A 116 14.82 -5.28 14.65
N ASN A 117 15.23 -4.01 14.76
CA ASN A 117 15.60 -3.39 16.03
C ASN A 117 15.06 -1.94 16.15
N PRO A 118 13.86 -1.73 16.76
CA PRO A 118 12.97 -2.74 17.33
C PRO A 118 12.25 -3.61 16.28
N GLU A 119 11.48 -4.61 16.72
CA GLU A 119 10.80 -5.60 15.86
C GLU A 119 10.13 -4.96 14.63
N TYR A 120 10.43 -5.47 13.44
CA TYR A 120 10.00 -4.98 12.11
C TYR A 120 10.43 -3.56 11.73
N ASP A 121 11.20 -2.83 12.55
CA ASP A 121 11.66 -1.48 12.18
C ASP A 121 12.69 -1.51 11.07
N LYS A 122 12.69 -0.44 10.26
CA LYS A 122 13.59 -0.26 9.10
C LYS A 122 13.52 -1.44 8.13
N ASP A 123 12.32 -1.97 7.89
CA ASP A 123 12.03 -3.07 6.96
C ASP A 123 12.19 -2.64 5.50
N VAL A 124 13.44 -2.45 5.07
CA VAL A 124 13.82 -2.08 3.71
C VAL A 124 15.03 -2.90 3.24
N GLY A 125 14.92 -3.43 2.03
CA GLY A 125 15.99 -4.08 1.28
C GLY A 125 16.16 -3.45 -0.09
N VAL A 126 17.37 -3.56 -0.65
CA VAL A 126 17.70 -3.12 -2.01
C VAL A 126 18.32 -4.28 -2.76
N LEU A 127 17.82 -4.53 -3.97
CA LEU A 127 18.40 -5.48 -4.91
C LEU A 127 19.09 -4.70 -6.03
N LYS A 128 20.32 -5.08 -6.35
CA LYS A 128 21.07 -4.55 -7.49
C LYS A 128 21.04 -5.58 -8.61
N THR A 129 20.64 -5.15 -9.80
CA THR A 129 20.58 -6.03 -10.97
C THR A 129 21.97 -6.28 -11.54
N GLU A 130 22.17 -7.43 -12.17
CA GLU A 130 23.44 -7.79 -12.83
C GLU A 130 23.66 -6.94 -14.10
N TYR A 131 22.56 -6.65 -14.80
CA TYR A 131 22.54 -5.80 -15.99
C TYR A 131 21.50 -4.70 -15.83
N PRO A 132 21.69 -3.54 -16.50
CA PRO A 132 20.67 -2.50 -16.55
C PRO A 132 19.33 -3.03 -17.09
N ILE A 133 18.24 -2.69 -16.40
CA ILE A 133 16.87 -3.02 -16.79
C ILE A 133 16.51 -2.22 -18.04
N ASN A 134 16.10 -2.92 -19.10
CA ASN A 134 15.58 -2.27 -20.30
C ASN A 134 14.14 -1.80 -20.06
N PHE A 135 13.93 -0.50 -19.97
CA PHE A 135 12.60 0.06 -19.74
C PHE A 135 11.70 -0.05 -20.96
N THR A 136 10.45 -0.42 -20.70
CA THR A 136 9.40 -0.62 -21.70
C THR A 136 8.09 -0.01 -21.22
N ARG A 137 7.01 -0.14 -21.98
CA ARG A 137 5.68 0.30 -21.52
C ARG A 137 5.21 -0.38 -20.22
N THR A 138 5.67 -1.60 -19.95
CA THR A 138 5.27 -2.39 -18.76
C THR A 138 6.37 -2.51 -17.72
N ILE A 139 7.55 -1.91 -17.96
CA ILE A 139 8.71 -1.92 -17.06
C ILE A 139 9.24 -0.49 -16.98
N GLN A 140 8.97 0.22 -15.87
CA GLN A 140 9.38 1.60 -15.64
C GLN A 140 9.73 1.82 -14.17
N PRO A 141 10.66 2.72 -13.84
CA PRO A 141 10.93 3.06 -12.45
C PRO A 141 9.82 3.93 -11.87
N ILE A 142 9.64 3.86 -10.55
CA ILE A 142 8.84 4.81 -9.77
C ILE A 142 9.73 5.76 -8.98
N ARG A 143 9.35 7.04 -8.92
CA ARG A 143 10.03 8.03 -8.11
C ARG A 143 9.70 7.82 -6.64
N LEU A 144 10.73 7.94 -5.80
CA LEU A 144 10.57 7.81 -4.37
C LEU A 144 10.06 9.11 -3.74
N ALA A 145 9.24 9.00 -2.70
CA ALA A 145 8.79 10.15 -1.93
C ALA A 145 9.98 10.92 -1.31
N PRO A 146 9.93 12.27 -1.28
CA PRO A 146 11.00 13.05 -0.68
C PRO A 146 11.08 12.80 0.83
N GLN A 147 12.30 12.82 1.37
CA GLN A 147 12.56 12.64 2.80
C GLN A 147 11.72 13.62 3.63
N GLY A 148 11.11 13.13 4.70
CA GLY A 148 10.25 13.92 5.59
C GLY A 148 8.80 14.08 5.11
N ARG A 149 8.42 13.59 3.93
CA ARG A 149 7.00 13.51 3.52
C ARG A 149 6.22 12.69 4.56
N ARG A 150 5.05 13.20 4.94
CA ARG A 150 4.16 12.55 5.90
C ARG A 150 2.94 11.97 5.20
N MET A 151 2.61 10.72 5.51
CA MET A 151 1.31 10.13 5.19
C MET A 151 0.26 10.71 6.15
N LYS A 152 -0.76 11.37 5.60
CA LYS A 152 -1.80 12.06 6.39
C LYS A 152 -3.03 11.18 6.51
N ALA A 153 -3.58 11.04 7.72
CA ALA A 153 -4.85 10.35 7.92
C ALA A 153 -5.95 10.97 7.04
N ARG A 154 -6.93 10.15 6.62
CA ARG A 154 -8.00 10.53 5.68
C ARG A 154 -7.54 10.84 4.25
N THR A 155 -6.28 10.53 3.92
CA THR A 155 -5.83 10.43 2.52
C THR A 155 -5.77 8.97 2.11
N TYR A 156 -5.59 8.71 0.82
CA TYR A 156 -5.60 7.37 0.24
C TYR A 156 -4.29 7.13 -0.51
N PHE A 157 -3.89 5.86 -0.58
CA PHE A 157 -2.77 5.41 -1.39
C PHE A 157 -3.14 4.08 -2.03
N GLU A 158 -2.44 3.74 -3.09
CA GLU A 158 -2.65 2.51 -3.85
C GLU A 158 -1.57 1.49 -3.49
N VAL A 159 -1.93 0.21 -3.47
CA VAL A 159 -0.99 -0.90 -3.34
C VAL A 159 -1.32 -1.91 -4.42
N SER A 160 -0.29 -2.41 -5.09
CA SER A 160 -0.40 -3.50 -6.04
C SER A 160 0.47 -4.69 -5.65
N GLY A 161 0.07 -5.89 -6.04
CA GLY A 161 0.81 -7.11 -5.74
C GLY A 161 0.10 -8.39 -6.16
N TRP A 162 0.78 -9.51 -5.92
CA TRP A 162 0.24 -10.85 -6.07
C TRP A 162 0.14 -11.59 -4.73
N GLY A 163 0.05 -10.85 -3.63
CA GLY A 163 -0.26 -11.43 -2.33
C GLY A 163 -1.67 -11.99 -2.29
N ARG A 164 -1.90 -12.84 -1.30
CA ARG A 164 -3.17 -13.53 -1.13
C ARG A 164 -4.33 -12.54 -1.01
N THR A 165 -5.46 -12.93 -1.57
CA THR A 165 -6.70 -12.13 -1.57
C THR A 165 -7.54 -12.39 -0.31
N GLN A 166 -7.27 -13.53 0.36
CA GLN A 166 -7.90 -13.97 1.59
C GLN A 166 -6.86 -14.65 2.48
N GLU A 167 -7.01 -14.51 3.79
CA GLU A 167 -6.12 -15.14 4.75
C GLU A 167 -6.12 -16.68 4.58
N GLY A 168 -4.93 -17.28 4.40
CA GLY A 168 -4.79 -18.71 4.13
C GLY A 168 -5.16 -19.13 2.70
N GLY A 169 -5.63 -18.21 1.86
CA GLY A 169 -5.97 -18.47 0.45
C GLY A 169 -4.75 -18.67 -0.45
N PRO A 170 -4.97 -19.04 -1.73
CA PRO A 170 -3.90 -19.12 -2.72
C PRO A 170 -3.37 -17.72 -3.10
N LEU A 171 -2.16 -17.69 -3.66
CA LEU A 171 -1.68 -16.49 -4.34
C LEU A 171 -2.43 -16.33 -5.67
N PRO A 172 -2.97 -15.15 -6.01
CA PRO A 172 -3.56 -14.90 -7.30
C PRO A 172 -2.53 -15.10 -8.43
N ASP A 173 -3.04 -15.46 -9.61
CA ASP A 173 -2.21 -15.55 -10.81
C ASP A 173 -2.04 -14.17 -11.48
N ARG A 174 -3.11 -13.38 -11.50
CA ARG A 174 -3.09 -12.00 -12.01
C ARG A 174 -2.65 -11.01 -10.94
N LEU A 175 -2.18 -9.84 -11.37
CA LEU A 175 -1.81 -8.73 -10.51
C LEU A 175 -3.08 -8.11 -9.92
N MET A 176 -3.01 -7.73 -8.65
CA MET A 176 -4.11 -7.05 -7.97
C MET A 176 -3.70 -5.65 -7.57
N GLU A 177 -4.68 -4.77 -7.37
CA GLU A 177 -4.52 -3.44 -6.80
C GLU A 177 -5.63 -3.15 -5.77
N VAL A 178 -5.35 -2.30 -4.80
CA VAL A 178 -6.34 -1.81 -3.84
C VAL A 178 -6.02 -0.38 -3.44
N VAL A 179 -7.06 0.43 -3.27
CA VAL A 179 -6.95 1.78 -2.70
C VAL A 179 -7.24 1.71 -1.20
N ILE A 180 -6.26 2.13 -0.41
CA ILE A 180 -6.26 1.98 1.05
C ILE A 180 -6.26 3.36 1.72
N PRO A 181 -7.14 3.62 2.69
CA PRO A 181 -7.07 4.84 3.49
C PRO A 181 -5.90 4.78 4.48
N VAL A 182 -5.21 5.91 4.63
CA VAL A 182 -4.19 6.08 5.67
C VAL A 182 -4.85 6.12 7.05
N VAL A 183 -4.40 5.22 7.93
CA VAL A 183 -4.82 5.15 9.32
C VAL A 183 -4.01 6.15 10.15
N SER A 184 -4.66 6.81 11.11
CA SER A 184 -3.93 7.74 11.99
C SER A 184 -2.87 7.01 12.82
N TYR A 185 -1.76 7.68 13.10
CA TYR A 185 -0.69 7.10 13.91
C TYR A 185 -1.20 6.62 15.26
N HIS A 186 -2.13 7.35 15.89
CA HIS A 186 -2.70 6.97 17.18
C HIS A 186 -3.48 5.65 17.10
N GLN A 187 -4.37 5.52 16.11
CA GLN A 187 -5.10 4.26 15.89
C GLN A 187 -4.15 3.10 15.60
N CYS A 188 -3.13 3.32 14.76
CA CYS A 188 -2.17 2.26 14.49
C CYS A 188 -1.35 1.88 15.74
N PHE A 189 -0.98 2.85 16.57
CA PHE A 189 -0.27 2.61 17.82
C PHE A 189 -1.10 1.76 18.78
N MET A 190 -2.42 1.96 18.83
CA MET A 190 -3.31 1.12 19.64
C MET A 190 -3.30 -0.35 19.18
N SER A 191 -3.13 -0.62 17.88
CA SER A 191 -2.99 -1.97 17.34
C SER A 191 -1.62 -2.59 17.62
N TYR A 192 -0.56 -1.77 17.59
CA TYR A 192 0.85 -2.21 17.62
C TYR A 192 1.71 -1.39 18.60
N PRO A 193 1.40 -1.38 19.91
CA PRO A 193 2.04 -0.49 20.87
C PRO A 193 3.54 -0.78 21.10
N MET A 194 4.00 -2.00 20.82
CA MET A 194 5.40 -2.41 21.02
C MET A 194 6.23 -2.33 19.73
N GLN A 195 5.60 -2.50 18.56
CA GLN A 195 6.26 -2.56 17.26
C GLN A 195 6.28 -1.22 16.52
N LEU A 196 5.25 -0.37 16.70
CA LEU A 196 5.08 0.79 15.83
C LEU A 196 6.11 1.89 16.12
N THR A 197 7.00 2.14 15.17
CA THR A 197 7.97 3.24 15.24
C THR A 197 7.53 4.47 14.45
N ARG A 198 8.31 5.55 14.51
CA ARG A 198 8.11 6.75 13.66
C ARG A 198 8.54 6.55 12.21
N ASN A 199 9.20 5.44 11.90
CA ASN A 199 9.61 5.08 10.54
C ASN A 199 8.52 4.33 9.78
N MET A 200 7.32 4.20 10.36
CA MET A 200 6.22 3.43 9.82
C MET A 200 4.97 4.29 9.65
N PHE A 201 4.08 3.85 8.76
CA PHE A 201 2.69 4.30 8.72
C PHE A 201 1.78 3.11 8.45
N CYS A 202 0.46 3.31 8.59
CA CYS A 202 -0.50 2.22 8.49
C CYS A 202 -1.63 2.58 7.55
N GLY A 203 -2.21 1.55 6.93
CA GLY A 203 -3.35 1.69 6.05
C GLY A 203 -4.33 0.55 6.20
N GLY A 204 -5.58 0.86 5.94
CA GLY A 204 -6.69 -0.09 5.99
C GLY A 204 -7.94 0.60 6.51
N ASN A 205 -9.10 0.03 6.21
CA ASN A 205 -10.31 0.45 6.90
C ASN A 205 -10.22 -0.03 8.35
N TYR A 206 -9.81 0.86 9.26
CA TYR A 206 -9.48 0.50 10.64
C TYR A 206 -10.65 -0.14 11.40
N VAL A 207 -11.89 0.30 11.16
CA VAL A 207 -13.05 -0.18 11.92
C VAL A 207 -13.66 -1.42 11.29
N MET A 208 -13.88 -1.40 9.98
CA MET A 208 -14.60 -2.48 9.30
C MET A 208 -13.66 -3.58 8.78
N GLY A 209 -12.35 -3.31 8.66
CA GLY A 209 -11.44 -4.19 7.94
C GLY A 209 -11.81 -4.29 6.47
N GLY A 210 -11.54 -5.45 5.86
CA GLY A 210 -11.87 -5.75 4.47
C GLY A 210 -11.01 -5.04 3.43
N GLN A 211 -10.05 -4.20 3.84
CA GLN A 211 -9.09 -3.54 2.95
C GLN A 211 -7.69 -3.60 3.55
N GLY A 212 -6.74 -4.18 2.82
CA GLY A 212 -5.36 -4.25 3.27
C GLY A 212 -4.48 -5.14 2.40
N THR A 213 -3.25 -5.28 2.84
CA THR A 213 -2.27 -6.21 2.25
C THR A 213 -2.35 -7.58 2.91
N CYS A 214 -1.78 -8.58 2.25
CA CYS A 214 -1.72 -9.94 2.78
C CYS A 214 -0.37 -10.60 2.48
N GLN A 215 -0.22 -11.87 2.84
CA GLN A 215 1.03 -12.59 2.59
C GLN A 215 1.31 -12.68 1.09
N GLY A 216 2.54 -12.34 0.70
CA GLY A 216 2.99 -12.24 -0.69
C GLY A 216 2.99 -10.82 -1.25
N ASP A 217 2.35 -9.85 -0.58
CA ASP A 217 2.48 -8.42 -0.95
C ASP A 217 3.73 -7.76 -0.34
N SER A 218 4.35 -8.43 0.65
CA SER A 218 5.58 -7.99 1.32
C SER A 218 6.62 -7.45 0.35
N GLY A 219 7.17 -6.27 0.65
CA GLY A 219 8.13 -5.60 -0.21
C GLY A 219 7.52 -4.82 -1.39
N GLY A 220 6.25 -5.05 -1.71
CA GLY A 220 5.48 -4.25 -2.65
C GLY A 220 5.39 -2.78 -2.23
N THR A 221 4.92 -1.92 -3.14
CA THR A 221 4.94 -0.48 -2.92
C THR A 221 3.56 0.08 -2.55
N ALA A 222 3.58 1.11 -1.70
CA ALA A 222 2.44 1.99 -1.47
C ALA A 222 2.64 3.31 -2.25
N VAL A 223 1.77 3.59 -3.21
CA VAL A 223 1.87 4.72 -4.13
C VAL A 223 0.88 5.82 -3.77
N GLN A 224 1.36 7.06 -3.63
CA GLN A 224 0.52 8.25 -3.47
C GLN A 224 1.09 9.41 -4.28
N ASP A 225 0.25 10.04 -5.12
CA ASP A 225 0.62 11.13 -6.05
C ASP A 225 1.74 10.74 -7.03
N GLY A 226 1.72 9.48 -7.51
CA GLY A 226 2.74 8.94 -8.42
C GLY A 226 4.13 8.79 -7.79
N LEU A 227 4.20 8.73 -6.46
CA LEU A 227 5.42 8.54 -5.69
C LEU A 227 5.31 7.29 -4.82
N ALA A 228 6.39 6.51 -4.75
CA ALA A 228 6.52 5.41 -3.79
C ALA A 228 6.70 6.01 -2.39
N CYS A 229 5.70 5.84 -1.55
CA CYS A 229 5.63 6.38 -0.19
C CYS A 229 5.91 5.34 0.89
N GLY A 230 5.65 4.05 0.61
CA GLY A 230 5.89 2.99 1.57
C GLY A 230 6.25 1.65 0.94
N ILE A 231 6.73 0.76 1.78
CA ILE A 231 7.06 -0.63 1.48
C ILE A 231 6.14 -1.49 2.34
N VAL A 232 5.40 -2.42 1.74
CA VAL A 232 4.55 -3.37 2.47
C VAL A 232 5.42 -4.19 3.42
N SER A 233 5.10 -4.18 4.71
CA SER A 233 5.95 -4.79 5.75
C SER A 233 5.23 -5.91 6.50
N PHE A 234 4.33 -5.58 7.44
CA PHE A 234 3.65 -6.58 8.26
C PHE A 234 2.20 -6.19 8.56
N GLY A 235 1.46 -7.12 9.17
CA GLY A 235 0.08 -6.94 9.60
C GLY A 235 -0.39 -8.16 10.39
N ARG A 236 -1.48 -8.01 11.14
CA ARG A 236 -2.11 -9.14 11.86
C ARG A 236 -3.31 -9.63 11.05
N GLY A 237 -3.12 -10.76 10.39
CA GLY A 237 -4.07 -11.27 9.40
C GLY A 237 -4.13 -10.36 8.16
N CYS A 238 -5.11 -10.60 7.30
CA CYS A 238 -5.25 -9.87 6.06
C CYS A 238 -6.52 -9.00 6.10
N GLY A 239 -6.33 -7.68 6.18
CA GLY A 239 -7.44 -6.71 6.23
C GLY A 239 -8.37 -6.89 7.43
N ARG A 240 -7.89 -7.35 8.59
CA ARG A 240 -8.74 -7.55 9.77
C ARG A 240 -9.14 -6.21 10.43
N PRO A 241 -10.35 -6.10 10.99
CA PRO A 241 -10.74 -4.96 11.84
C PRO A 241 -9.71 -4.69 12.94
N MET A 242 -9.42 -3.41 13.21
CA MET A 242 -8.47 -2.91 14.21
C MET A 242 -7.03 -3.42 14.04
N ASN A 243 -6.69 -4.03 12.91
CA ASN A 243 -5.37 -4.56 12.59
C ASN A 243 -4.94 -4.07 11.20
N PRO A 244 -4.69 -2.76 11.05
CA PRO A 244 -4.31 -2.19 9.76
C PRO A 244 -2.96 -2.73 9.28
N SER A 245 -2.76 -2.82 7.97
CA SER A 245 -1.46 -3.13 7.39
C SER A 245 -0.45 -2.04 7.73
N VAL A 246 0.79 -2.45 8.00
CA VAL A 246 1.90 -1.56 8.38
C VAL A 246 2.91 -1.52 7.23
N PHE A 247 3.40 -0.32 6.96
CA PHE A 247 4.32 -0.02 5.87
C PHE A 247 5.56 0.67 6.42
N ALA A 248 6.74 0.28 5.94
CA ALA A 248 7.95 1.04 6.16
C ALA A 248 7.88 2.35 5.34
N ASN A 249 8.04 3.50 5.99
CA ASN A 249 7.91 4.81 5.37
C ASN A 249 9.18 5.16 4.59
N ILE A 250 9.11 5.19 3.26
CA ILE A 250 10.24 5.52 2.37
C ILE A 250 10.81 6.91 2.68
N ALA A 251 9.96 7.85 3.13
CA ALA A 251 10.38 9.19 3.48
C ALA A 251 11.02 9.30 4.88
N ALA A 252 11.02 8.25 5.70
CA ALA A 252 11.70 8.24 6.97
C ALA A 252 13.22 8.28 6.76
N ARG A 253 13.92 9.07 7.58
CA ARG A 253 15.36 9.33 7.40
C ARG A 253 16.22 8.05 7.34
N PRO A 254 16.10 7.07 8.27
CA PRO A 254 16.94 5.87 8.22
C PRO A 254 16.75 5.06 6.93
N ILE A 255 15.49 4.88 6.52
CA ILE A 255 15.12 4.16 5.30
C ILE A 255 15.62 4.92 4.06
N ARG A 256 15.41 6.24 4.01
CA ARG A 256 15.83 7.06 2.86
C ARG A 256 17.34 7.12 2.71
N GLU A 257 18.07 7.30 3.80
CA GLU A 257 19.53 7.34 3.80
C GLU A 257 20.13 5.98 3.41
N PHE A 258 19.55 4.87 3.88
CA PHE A 258 19.96 3.53 3.43
C PHE A 258 19.83 3.36 1.92
N ILE A 259 18.66 3.67 1.34
CA ILE A 259 18.45 3.59 -0.11
C ILE A 259 19.45 4.49 -0.85
N ARG A 260 19.62 5.74 -0.40
CA ARG A 260 20.54 6.70 -1.02
C ARG A 260 21.99 6.21 -0.97
N ASN A 261 22.46 5.68 0.16
CA ASN A 261 23.84 5.25 0.33
C ASN A 261 24.22 4.09 -0.61
N ILE A 262 23.26 3.24 -0.97
CA ILE A 262 23.48 2.12 -1.89
C ILE A 262 23.36 2.56 -3.35
N THR A 263 22.41 3.44 -3.64
CA THR A 263 21.95 3.70 -5.03
C THR A 263 22.39 5.05 -5.58
N ASN A 264 22.82 5.98 -4.72
CA ASN A 264 23.07 7.39 -5.01
C ASN A 264 21.81 8.18 -5.48
N LEU A 265 20.61 7.75 -5.09
CA LEU A 265 19.31 8.37 -5.44
C LEU A 265 18.61 9.10 -4.27
#